data_AF-A0A7C9FTQ8-F1
#
_entry.id   AF-A0A7C9FTQ8-F1
#
_cell.length_a   1.000
_cell.length_b   1.000
_cell.length_c   1.000
_cell.angle_alpha   90.00
_cell.angle_beta   90.00
_cell.angle_gamma   90.00
#
_symmetry.space_group_name_H-M   'P 1'
#
loop_
_entity.id
_entity.type
_entity.pdbx_description
1 polymer ?
#
loop_
_entity_poly.entity_id
_entity_poly.type
_entity_poly.pdbx_seq_one_letter_code
_entity_poly.pdbx_strand_id
1 'polypeptide(L)'
;MLLIECPWCGPRAESEFSCGGEADIVRPVNNENMTDREWGEYVFMRENKRGLHKEQWLHTQGCRRWFKATRDTVTYDIKGYETFGGAAAGNAHEEGTSK
;
A
#
# COMPACT_ATOMS: atom_id res chain seq x y z
N MET A 1 8.46 -11.46 10.40
CA MET A 1 8.81 -11.49 8.97
C MET A 1 7.55 -11.76 8.19
N LEU A 2 6.84 -10.71 7.79
CA LEU A 2 5.67 -10.81 6.92
C LEU A 2 6.08 -11.31 5.54
N LEU A 3 5.14 -11.97 4.85
CA LEU A 3 5.25 -12.35 3.46
C LEU A 3 4.44 -11.36 2.63
N ILE A 4 5.11 -10.50 1.88
CA ILE A 4 4.48 -9.44 1.08
C ILE A 4 4.51 -9.89 -0.38
N GLU A 5 3.35 -9.91 -1.03
CA GLU A 5 3.26 -10.25 -2.45
C GLU A 5 3.52 -9.01 -3.31
N CYS A 6 4.69 -8.97 -3.95
CA CYS A 6 5.01 -7.95 -4.93
C CYS A 6 4.28 -8.26 -6.24
N PRO A 7 3.53 -7.30 -6.83
CA PRO A 7 2.79 -7.52 -8.08
C PRO A 7 3.65 -7.97 -9.27
N TRP A 8 4.98 -7.76 -9.18
CA TRP A 8 5.92 -8.08 -10.25
C TRP A 8 6.94 -9.17 -9.89
N CYS A 9 7.16 -9.44 -8.59
CA CYS A 9 8.21 -10.34 -8.12
C CYS A 9 7.66 -11.54 -7.32
N GLY A 10 6.35 -11.58 -7.08
CA GLY A 10 5.69 -12.60 -6.27
C GLY A 10 5.93 -12.40 -4.76
N PRO A 11 5.64 -13.44 -3.96
CA PRO A 11 5.81 -13.41 -2.51
C PRO A 11 7.29 -13.26 -2.09
N ARG A 12 7.59 -12.28 -1.25
CA ARG A 12 8.92 -11.99 -0.71
C ARG A 12 8.87 -11.60 0.76
N ALA A 13 10.00 -11.72 1.45
CA ALA A 13 10.09 -11.37 2.87
C ALA A 13 9.99 -9.85 3.08
N GLU A 14 9.34 -9.39 4.15
CA GLU A 14 9.19 -7.95 4.48
C GLU A 14 10.51 -7.18 4.48
N SER A 15 11.63 -7.82 4.82
CA SER A 15 12.96 -7.20 4.87
C SER A 15 13.44 -6.69 3.52
N GLU A 16 12.90 -7.22 2.41
CA GLU A 16 13.19 -6.76 1.05
C GLU A 16 12.44 -5.46 0.67
N PHE A 17 11.58 -4.95 1.56
CA PHE A 17 10.71 -3.81 1.30
C PHE A 17 10.93 -2.66 2.28
N SER A 18 10.46 -1.48 1.90
CA SER A 18 10.31 -0.33 2.79
C SER A 18 8.84 0.09 2.82
N CYS A 19 8.31 0.24 4.04
CA CYS A 19 6.97 0.77 4.26
C CYS A 19 6.98 2.30 4.04
N GLY A 20 6.08 2.78 3.20
CA GLY A 20 5.92 4.21 2.91
C GLY A 20 4.71 4.86 3.59
N GLY A 21 4.10 4.16 4.56
CA GLY A 21 2.94 4.65 5.32
C GLY A 21 1.62 4.53 4.56
N GLU A 22 0.68 5.40 4.91
CA GLU A 22 -0.66 5.48 4.32
C GLU A 22 -0.62 5.66 2.79
N ALA A 23 -1.47 4.91 2.09
CA ALA A 23 -1.61 4.99 0.64
C ALA A 23 -2.64 6.04 0.20
N ASP A 24 -2.74 6.26 -1.11
CA ASP A 24 -3.76 7.12 -1.75
C ASP A 24 -3.70 8.62 -1.34
N ILE A 25 -2.56 9.08 -0.81
CA ILE A 25 -2.31 10.49 -0.52
C ILE A 25 -1.76 11.20 -1.75
N VAL A 26 -2.55 12.12 -2.29
CA VAL A 26 -2.18 12.90 -3.47
C VAL A 26 -1.49 14.20 -3.03
N ARG A 27 -0.35 14.51 -3.64
CA ARG A 27 0.31 15.81 -3.45
C ARG A 27 -0.54 16.93 -4.03
N PRO A 28 -0.88 17.98 -3.25
CA PRO A 28 -1.57 19.15 -3.78
C PRO A 28 -0.75 19.82 -4.88
N VAL A 29 -1.41 20.12 -6.01
CA VAL A 29 -0.77 20.76 -7.19
C VAL A 29 -0.66 22.27 -7.01
N ASN A 30 -1.63 22.90 -6.35
CA ASN A 30 -1.68 24.35 -6.13
C ASN A 30 -1.25 24.73 -4.69
N ASN A 31 -0.08 24.23 -4.28
CA ASN A 31 0.39 24.35 -2.90
C ASN A 31 0.77 25.79 -2.49
N GLU A 32 1.16 26.63 -3.44
CA GLU A 32 1.49 28.05 -3.24
C GLU A 32 0.32 28.91 -2.75
N ASN A 33 -0.92 28.46 -2.99
CA ASN A 33 -2.13 29.17 -2.60
C ASN A 33 -2.82 28.55 -1.37
N MET A 34 -2.19 27.56 -0.74
CA MET A 34 -2.71 26.92 0.48
C MET A 34 -2.33 27.74 1.71
N THR A 35 -3.20 27.71 2.73
CA THR A 35 -2.84 28.20 4.06
C THR A 35 -1.83 27.28 4.73
N ASP A 36 -1.05 27.80 5.68
CA ASP A 36 -0.10 27.00 6.47
C ASP A 36 -0.75 25.79 7.15
N ARG A 37 -2.03 25.93 7.56
CA ARG A 37 -2.80 24.83 8.15
C ARG A 37 -3.04 23.72 7.14
N GLU A 38 -3.55 24.05 5.95
CA GLU A 38 -3.84 23.05 4.91
C GLU A 38 -2.56 22.39 4.41
N TRP A 39 -1.47 23.17 4.28
CA TRP A 39 -0.17 22.60 3.93
C TRP A 39 0.38 21.70 5.04
N GLY A 40 0.23 22.11 6.29
CA GLY A 40 0.60 21.31 7.46
C GLY A 40 -0.18 20.00 7.56
N GLU A 41 -1.48 20.00 7.25
CA GLU A 41 -2.29 18.78 7.13
C GLU A 41 -1.68 17.82 6.10
N TYR A 42 -1.32 18.30 4.90
CA TYR A 42 -0.67 17.44 3.89
C TYR A 42 0.73 16.95 4.29
N VAL A 43 1.56 17.80 4.90
CA VAL A 43 2.96 17.43 5.21
C VAL A 43 3.05 16.50 6.41
N PHE A 44 2.24 16.73 7.45
CA PHE A 44 2.42 16.07 8.75
C PHE A 44 1.33 15.08 9.13
N MET A 45 0.09 15.22 8.62
CA MET A 45 -1.02 14.41 9.09
C MET A 45 -1.23 13.17 8.22
N ARG A 46 -1.35 12.00 8.85
CA ARG A 46 -1.64 10.71 8.23
C ARG A 46 -2.67 9.97 9.06
N GLU A 47 -3.50 9.14 8.42
CA GLU A 47 -4.33 8.20 9.13
C GLU A 47 -3.47 7.12 9.80
N ASN A 48 -3.80 6.79 11.04
CA ASN A 48 -3.16 5.70 11.79
C ASN A 48 -4.24 4.70 12.23
N LYS A 49 -4.82 3.98 11.26
CA LYS A 49 -5.94 3.08 11.49
C LYS A 49 -5.51 1.85 12.31
N ARG A 50 -6.28 1.55 13.36
CA ARG A 50 -6.27 0.25 14.05
C ARG A 50 -7.20 -0.71 13.32
N GLY A 51 -6.65 -1.76 12.73
CA GLY A 51 -7.37 -2.71 11.87
C GLY A 51 -6.95 -2.55 10.41
N LEU A 52 -7.87 -2.75 9.46
CA LEU A 52 -7.56 -2.66 8.03
C LEU A 52 -7.05 -1.27 7.65
N HIS A 53 -5.83 -1.23 7.13
CA HIS A 53 -5.15 -0.03 6.68
C HIS A 53 -4.57 -0.29 5.28
N LYS A 54 -4.82 0.63 4.36
CA LYS A 54 -4.18 0.64 3.06
C LYS A 54 -2.86 1.40 3.15
N GLU A 55 -1.77 0.67 2.93
CA GLU A 55 -0.41 1.16 3.02
C GLU A 55 0.27 1.11 1.66
N GLN A 56 1.32 1.89 1.47
CA GLN A 56 2.17 1.82 0.29
C GLN A 56 3.53 1.19 0.64
N TRP A 57 4.03 0.34 -0.24
CA TRP A 57 5.25 -0.43 -0.05
C TRP A 57 6.16 -0.33 -1.27
N LEU A 58 7.45 -0.16 -1.03
CA LEU A 58 8.49 -0.14 -2.06
C LEU A 58 9.32 -1.41 -1.96
N HIS A 59 9.43 -2.17 -3.05
CA HIS A 59 10.31 -3.35 -3.10
C HIS A 59 11.77 -2.93 -3.32
N THR A 60 12.39 -2.38 -2.29
CA THR A 60 13.72 -1.74 -2.34
C THR A 60 14.84 -2.68 -2.77
N GLN A 61 14.78 -3.95 -2.36
CA GLN A 61 15.81 -4.95 -2.71
C GLN A 61 15.48 -5.77 -3.96
N GLY A 62 14.39 -5.43 -4.67
CA GLY A 62 13.95 -6.11 -5.89
C GLY A 62 13.65 -5.17 -7.03
N CYS A 63 12.39 -5.12 -7.49
CA CYS A 63 12.00 -4.34 -8.67
C CYS A 63 12.03 -2.82 -8.47
N ARG A 64 12.19 -2.32 -7.24
CA ARG A 64 12.19 -0.89 -6.87
C ARG A 64 10.93 -0.14 -7.30
N ARG A 65 9.79 -0.85 -7.35
CA ARG A 65 8.48 -0.27 -7.67
C ARG A 65 7.63 -0.12 -6.42
N TRP A 66 6.82 0.93 -6.42
CA TRP A 66 5.79 1.18 -5.42
C TRP A 66 4.51 0.44 -5.78
N PHE A 67 3.84 -0.11 -4.77
CA PHE A 67 2.48 -0.65 -4.85
C PHE A 67 1.76 -0.39 -3.53
N LYS A 68 0.45 -0.62 -3.51
CA LYS A 68 -0.37 -0.52 -2.31
C LYS A 68 -0.66 -1.91 -1.78
N ALA A 69 -0.72 -2.08 -0.48
CA ALA A 69 -1.15 -3.31 0.18
C ALA A 69 -2.18 -2.98 1.26
N THR A 70 -3.22 -3.81 1.40
CA THR A 70 -4.15 -3.70 2.52
C THR A 70 -3.72 -4.66 3.61
N ARG A 71 -3.42 -4.14 4.80
CA ARG A 71 -2.94 -4.92 5.93
C ARG A 71 -3.80 -4.64 7.15
N ASP A 72 -4.12 -5.67 7.92
CA ASP A 72 -4.68 -5.49 9.26
C ASP A 72 -3.53 -5.10 10.21
N THR A 73 -3.55 -3.89 10.77
CA THR A 73 -2.47 -3.39 11.64
C THR A 73 -2.47 -4.02 13.03
N VAL A 74 -3.46 -4.84 13.38
CA VAL A 74 -3.52 -5.59 14.64
C VAL A 74 -2.96 -7.00 14.45
N THR A 75 -3.38 -7.72 13.40
CA THR A 75 -2.96 -9.12 13.16
C THR A 75 -1.77 -9.24 12.22
N TYR A 76 -1.47 -8.17 11.49
CA TYR A 76 -0.49 -8.09 10.40
C TYR A 76 -0.83 -8.93 9.17
N ASP A 77 -2.06 -9.44 9.07
CA ASP A 77 -2.51 -10.18 7.91
C ASP A 77 -2.63 -9.25 6.68
N ILE A 78 -2.02 -9.64 5.57
CA ILE A 78 -2.03 -8.88 4.31
C ILE A 78 -3.14 -9.44 3.44
N LYS A 79 -4.12 -8.61 3.13
CA LYS A 79 -5.33 -8.97 2.40
C LYS A 79 -5.17 -8.94 0.88
N GLY A 80 -4.12 -8.30 0.38
CA GLY A 80 -3.84 -8.20 -1.06
C GLY A 80 -3.11 -6.92 -1.42
N TYR A 81 -2.90 -6.73 -2.73
CA TYR A 81 -2.16 -5.60 -3.30
C TYR A 81 -2.93 -4.91 -4.44
N GLU A 82 -2.55 -3.65 -4.70
CA GLU A 82 -3.01 -2.87 -5.86
C GLU A 82 -1.81 -2.12 -6.47
N THR A 83 -1.77 -1.98 -7.80
CA THR A 83 -0.77 -1.14 -8.47
C THR A 83 -1.26 0.30 -8.63
N PHE A 84 -0.36 1.27 -8.63
CA PHE A 84 -0.70 2.65 -8.98
C PHE A 84 -1.05 2.76 -10.47
N GLY A 85 -2.19 3.38 -10.81
CA GLY A 85 -2.58 3.67 -12.19
C GLY A 85 -3.25 2.55 -12.99
N GLY A 86 -3.63 1.42 -12.36
CA GLY A 86 -4.36 0.33 -13.02
C GLY A 86 -5.57 -0.12 -12.20
N ALA A 87 -6.67 -0.48 -12.89
CA ALA A 87 -7.82 -1.15 -12.26
C ALA A 87 -7.32 -2.41 -11.51
N ALA A 88 -7.82 -2.60 -10.30
CA ALA A 88 -7.42 -3.66 -9.38
C ALA A 88 -7.16 -5.01 -10.09
N ALA A 89 -5.95 -5.55 -9.91
CA ALA A 89 -5.66 -6.92 -10.31
C ALA A 89 -6.57 -7.86 -9.49
N GLY A 90 -7.26 -8.74 -10.21
CA GLY A 90 -8.44 -9.45 -9.74
C GLY A 90 -8.22 -10.42 -8.57
N ASN A 91 -9.33 -10.71 -7.90
CA ASN A 91 -9.53 -11.80 -6.95
C ASN A 91 -8.78 -13.08 -7.36
N ALA A 92 -7.88 -13.54 -6.50
CA ALA A 92 -7.40 -14.90 -6.48
C ALA A 92 -7.94 -15.62 -5.24
N HIS A 93 -9.05 -16.33 -5.42
CA HIS A 93 -9.30 -17.57 -4.68
C HIS A 93 -10.14 -18.49 -5.58
N GLU A 94 -9.48 -19.51 -6.13
CA GLU A 94 -10.12 -20.66 -6.79
C GLU A 94 -10.84 -21.52 -5.76
N GLU A 95 -12.03 -22.03 -6.11
CA GLU A 95 -12.45 -23.37 -5.73
C GLU A 95 -13.18 -24.00 -6.93
N GLY A 96 -12.48 -24.91 -7.60
CA GLY A 96 -13.11 -25.87 -8.49
C GLY A 96 -13.86 -26.91 -7.68
N THR A 97 -15.06 -27.27 -8.12
CA THR A 97 -15.63 -28.60 -7.84
C THR A 97 -16.28 -29.13 -9.11
N SER A 98 -15.58 -30.15 -9.64
CA SER A 98 -16.00 -31.23 -10.53
C SER A 98 -17.51 -31.47 -10.67
N LYS A 99 -17.98 -31.56 -11.93
CA LYS A 99 -18.89 -32.61 -12.41
C LYS A 99 -18.58 -32.92 -13.87
#